data_AF-A0AAE7H3T8-F1
#
_entry.id   AF-A0AAE7H3T8-F1
#
_cell.length_a   1.000
_cell.length_b   1.000
_cell.length_c   1.000
_cell.angle_alpha   90.00
_cell.angle_beta   90.00
_cell.angle_gamma   90.00
#
_symmetry.space_group_name_H-M   'P 1'
#
loop_
_entity.id
_entity.type
_entity.pdbx_description
1 polymer ?
#
loop_
_entity_poly.entity_id
_entity_poly.type
_entity_poly.pdbx_seq_one_letter_code
_entity_poly.pdbx_strand_id
1 'polypeptide(L)' 'MLEACPGAYFWIGTDGETASKPLHNAGYDFNDELIPHGVALWTALVEKLLA' A
#
# COMPACT_ATOMS: atom_id res chain seq x y z
N MET A 1 8.21 12.09 10.24
CA MET A 1 8.58 10.66 10.27
C MET A 1 9.86 10.43 9.49
N LEU A 2 9.88 10.66 8.17
CA LEU A 2 11.11 10.55 7.36
C LEU A 2 12.20 11.58 7.72
N GLU A 3 11.81 12.72 8.30
CA GLU A 3 12.77 13.71 8.86
C GLU A 3 13.53 13.22 10.10
N ALA A 4 13.03 12.20 10.80
CA ALA A 4 13.64 11.72 12.04
C ALA A 4 14.62 10.56 11.82
N CYS A 5 14.41 9.77 10.76
CA CYS A 5 15.28 8.64 10.41
C CYS A 5 15.10 8.27 8.92
N PRO A 6 16.13 7.68 8.29
CA PRO A 6 16.01 7.18 6.92
C PRO A 6 14.85 6.20 6.77
N GLY A 7 14.05 6.37 5.71
CA GLY A 7 12.92 5.51 5.41
C GLY A 7 12.28 5.89 4.08
N ALA A 8 11.25 5.14 3.70
CA ALA A 8 10.42 5.41 2.53
C ALA A 8 8.95 5.40 2.93
N TYR A 9 8.19 6.30 2.31
CA TYR A 9 6.73 6.34 2.41
C TYR A 9 6.17 6.45 1.00
N PHE A 10 5.22 5.59 0.65
CA PHE A 10 4.60 5.57 -0.65
C PHE A 10 3.12 5.22 -0.53
N TRP A 11 2.37 5.51 -1.59
CA TRP A 11 0.96 5.17 -1.69
C TRP A 11 0.78 4.08 -2.74
N ILE A 12 -0.19 3.21 -2.51
CA ILE A 12 -0.77 2.32 -3.51
C ILE A 12 -2.17 2.82 -3.83
N GLY A 13 -2.49 2.98 -5.11
CA GLY A 13 -3.84 3.33 -5.53
C GLY A 13 -4.80 2.23 -5.11
N THR A 14 -5.94 2.61 -4.52
CA THR A 14 -6.93 1.65 -3.98
C THR A 14 -8.20 1.50 -4.81
N ASP A 15 -8.33 2.28 -5.88
CA ASP A 15 -9.48 2.20 -6.78
C ASP A 15 -9.43 0.94 -7.65
N GLY A 16 -10.61 0.36 -7.91
CA GLY A 16 -10.80 -0.71 -8.89
C GLY A 16 -11.15 -0.14 -10.27
N GLU A 17 -11.99 -0.83 -11.04
CA GLU A 17 -12.53 -0.29 -12.31
C GLU A 17 -13.30 1.03 -12.13
N THR A 18 -13.85 1.24 -10.93
CA THR A 18 -14.53 2.49 -10.54
C THR A 18 -13.91 3.07 -9.29
N ALA A 19 -14.00 4.39 -9.15
CA ALA A 19 -13.45 5.09 -7.99
C ALA A 19 -14.16 4.68 -6.69
N SER A 20 -13.38 4.38 -5.65
CA SER A 20 -13.89 4.06 -4.32
C SER A 20 -14.33 5.33 -3.58
N LYS A 21 -15.02 5.14 -2.45
CA LYS A 21 -15.23 6.23 -1.50
C LYS A 21 -13.88 6.68 -0.93
N PRO A 22 -13.72 7.96 -0.54
CA PRO A 22 -12.48 8.40 0.06
C PRO A 22 -12.32 7.82 1.48
N LEU A 23 -11.08 7.81 1.97
CA LEU A 23 -10.80 7.54 3.39
C LEU A 23 -11.61 8.48 4.29
N HIS A 24 -11.98 7.99 5.48
CA HIS A 24 -12.89 8.64 6.44
C HIS A 24 -14.36 8.74 6.00
N ASN A 25 -14.75 8.16 4.87
CA ASN A 25 -16.15 7.96 4.54
C ASN A 25 -16.71 6.71 5.24
N ALA A 26 -17.95 6.77 5.76
CA ALA A 26 -18.58 5.63 6.45
C ALA A 26 -18.86 4.42 5.53
N GLY A 27 -18.95 4.65 4.22
CA GLY A 27 -19.05 3.60 3.21
C GLY A 27 -17.72 3.28 2.53
N TYR A 28 -16.59 3.65 3.15
CA TYR A 28 -15.29 3.21 2.65
C TYR A 28 -15.17 1.70 2.78
N ASP A 29 -14.86 1.05 1.66
CA ASP A 29 -14.58 -0.37 1.57
C ASP A 29 -13.22 -0.54 0.89
N PHE A 30 -12.35 -1.34 1.50
CA PHE A 30 -10.98 -1.49 1.04
C PHE A 30 -10.91 -2.49 -0.12
N ASN A 31 -10.10 -2.20 -1.14
CA ASN A 31 -9.93 -3.11 -2.26
C ASN A 31 -8.96 -4.26 -1.90
N ASP A 32 -9.53 -5.39 -1.50
CA ASP A 32 -8.79 -6.60 -1.11
C ASP A 32 -7.92 -7.20 -2.23
N GLU A 33 -8.19 -6.90 -3.51
CA GLU A 33 -7.37 -7.36 -4.64
C GLU A 33 -5.93 -6.81 -4.57
N LEU A 34 -5.68 -5.78 -3.77
CA LEU A 34 -4.38 -5.16 -3.58
C LEU A 34 -3.52 -5.83 -2.52
N ILE A 35 -4.11 -6.64 -1.64
CA ILE A 35 -3.36 -7.39 -0.62
C ILE A 35 -2.20 -8.19 -1.23
N PRO A 36 -2.39 -9.02 -2.28
CA PRO A 36 -1.28 -9.77 -2.88
C PRO A 36 -0.19 -8.87 -3.48
N HIS A 37 -0.57 -7.71 -4.02
CA HIS A 37 0.39 -6.74 -4.58
C HIS A 37 1.25 -6.09 -3.49
N GLY A 38 0.62 -5.71 -2.36
CA GLY A 38 1.33 -5.17 -1.20
C GLY A 38 2.29 -6.19 -0.60
N VAL A 39 1.86 -7.45 -0.47
CA VAL A 39 2.72 -8.55 0.00
C VAL A 39 3.91 -8.72 -0.94
N ALA A 40 3.67 -8.83 -2.25
CA ALA A 40 4.73 -9.04 -3.24
C ALA A 40 5.78 -7.93 -3.22
N LEU A 41 5.37 -6.67 -3.04
CA LEU A 41 6.31 -5.55 -2.94
C LEU A 41 7.22 -5.68 -1.72
N TRP A 42 6.67 -6.00 -0.54
CA TRP A 42 7.47 -6.14 0.67
C TRP A 42 8.35 -7.38 0.65
N THR A 43 7.86 -8.52 0.17
CA THR A 43 8.67 -9.75 0.06
C THR A 43 9.82 -9.54 -0.91
N ALA A 44 9.56 -9.01 -2.10
CA ALA A 44 10.61 -8.75 -3.09
C ALA A 44 11.66 -7.74 -2.59
N LEU A 45 11.24 -6.72 -1.82
CA LEU A 45 12.16 -5.76 -1.21
C LEU A 45 13.10 -6.45 -0.21
N VAL A 46 12.53 -7.26 0.69
CA VAL A 46 13.31 -8.00 1.70
C VAL A 46 14.24 -9.01 1.03
N GLU A 47 13.75 -9.80 0.08
CA GLU A 47 14.56 -10.75 -0.69
C GLU A 47 15.73 -10.07 -1.41
N LYS A 48 15.50 -8.89 -2.01
CA LYS A 48 16.55 -8.17 -2.73
C LYS A 48 17.62 -7.57 -1.82
N LEU A 49 17.27 -7.18 -0.60
CA LEU A 49 18.16 -6.43 0.29
C LEU A 49 18.79 -7.27 1.41
N LEU A 50 18.17 -8.39 1.78
CA LEU A 50 18.52 -9.17 2.98
C LEU A 50 18.73 -10.68 2.74
N ALA A 51 18.56 -11.19 1.51
CA ALA A 51 18.83 -12.59 1.18
C ALA A 51 20.27 -12.83 0.68
#